data_AF-A0A4R6VS25-F1
#
_entry.id   AF-A0A4R6VS25-F1
#
_cell.length_a   1.000
_cell.length_b   1.000
_cell.length_c   1.000
_cell.angle_alpha   90.00
_cell.angle_beta   90.00
_cell.angle_gamma   90.00
#
_symmetry.space_group_name_H-M   'P 1'
#
loop_
_entity.id
_entity.type
_entity.pdbx_description
1 polymer ?
#
loop_
_entity_poly.entity_id
_entity_poly.type
_entity_poly.pdbx_seq_one_letter_code
_entity_poly.pdbx_strand_id
1 'polypeptide(L)'
;MATRKYEQRLRAVSAEQTRRDVLTSLEERLKEKPGATVGLEDVARRAGVSRSTVYLVFGSRAGLFDALADDLWQRSGLPHLTEAVAHPDAREHLRGGLRAGTRIYAAMRDVAAVLFAMSALDPDSVGGAILRIEDHRWGGMLHLAHRLAEQGVLRDDVTEADAADTLWVIAGFESFDALYTGRGLPAEEVADRLVLTAERSLCSPTDR
;
A
#
# COMPACT_ATOMS: atom_id res chain seq x y z
N MET A 1 -41.21 13.88 -8.20
CA MET A 1 -40.19 12.96 -7.62
C MET A 1 -38.84 12.97 -8.38
N ALA A 2 -38.78 13.31 -9.67
CA ALA A 2 -37.53 13.37 -10.45
C ALA A 2 -36.55 14.49 -9.99
N THR A 3 -37.06 15.67 -9.62
CA THR A 3 -36.25 16.85 -9.23
C THR A 3 -35.44 16.62 -7.95
N ARG A 4 -36.04 16.02 -6.92
CA ARG A 4 -35.36 15.67 -5.66
C ARG A 4 -34.25 14.64 -5.86
N LYS A 5 -34.46 13.68 -6.76
CA LYS A 5 -33.48 12.63 -7.09
C LYS A 5 -32.30 13.19 -7.91
N TYR A 6 -32.56 14.18 -8.77
CA TYR A 6 -31.53 14.90 -9.53
C TYR A 6 -30.66 15.78 -8.61
N GLU A 7 -31.25 16.56 -7.70
CA GLU A 7 -30.50 17.38 -6.73
C GLU A 7 -29.64 16.55 -5.78
N GLN A 8 -30.16 15.41 -5.29
CA GLN A 8 -29.38 14.48 -4.46
C GLN A 8 -28.17 13.92 -5.23
N ARG A 9 -28.36 13.57 -6.50
CA ARG A 9 -27.26 13.09 -7.36
C ARG A 9 -26.21 14.18 -7.60
N LEU A 10 -26.63 15.42 -7.84
CA LEU A 10 -25.72 16.55 -8.05
C LEU A 10 -24.90 16.87 -6.79
N ARG A 11 -25.52 16.83 -5.61
CA ARG A 11 -24.84 17.03 -4.32
C ARG A 11 -23.85 15.91 -4.02
N ALA A 12 -24.20 14.66 -4.32
CA ALA A 12 -23.29 13.52 -4.16
C ALA A 12 -22.06 13.63 -5.07
N VAL A 13 -22.24 14.03 -6.33
CA VAL A 13 -21.12 14.27 -7.27
C VAL A 13 -20.23 15.41 -6.79
N SER A 14 -20.81 16.50 -6.30
CA SER A 14 -20.05 17.63 -5.75
C SER A 14 -19.28 17.26 -4.47
N ALA A 15 -19.86 16.42 -3.61
CA ALA A 15 -19.19 15.94 -2.40
C ALA A 15 -18.02 15.00 -2.73
N GLU A 16 -18.18 14.10 -3.70
CA GLU A 16 -17.13 13.20 -4.15
C GLU A 16 -15.97 13.95 -4.81
N GLN A 17 -16.28 14.96 -5.64
CA GLN A 17 -15.24 15.83 -6.22
C GLN A 17 -14.46 16.56 -5.12
N THR A 18 -15.17 17.13 -4.15
CA THR A 18 -14.54 17.80 -3.00
C THR A 18 -13.63 16.85 -2.23
N ARG A 19 -14.07 15.62 -1.99
CA ARG A 19 -13.26 14.59 -1.32
C ARG A 19 -11.96 14.34 -2.09
N ARG A 20 -12.04 14.16 -3.41
CA ARG A 20 -10.86 13.93 -4.28
C ARG A 20 -9.90 15.12 -4.30
N ASP A 21 -10.43 16.33 -4.37
CA ASP A 21 -9.62 17.56 -4.40
C ASP A 21 -8.83 17.74 -3.08
N VAL A 22 -9.47 17.42 -1.94
CA VAL A 22 -8.81 17.44 -0.63
C VAL A 22 -7.73 16.36 -0.52
N LEU A 23 -8.01 15.12 -0.96
CA LEU A 23 -7.02 14.04 -0.94
C LEU A 23 -5.82 14.33 -1.84
N THR A 24 -6.06 14.83 -3.05
CA THR A 24 -5.00 15.25 -4.00
C THR A 24 -4.15 16.36 -3.40
N SER A 25 -4.78 17.38 -2.80
CA SER A 25 -4.07 18.49 -2.15
C SER A 25 -3.21 18.02 -0.98
N LEU A 26 -3.68 17.01 -0.22
CA LEU A 26 -2.89 16.42 0.86
C LEU A 26 -1.71 15.60 0.30
N GLU A 27 -1.94 14.79 -0.73
CA GLU A 27 -0.91 14.00 -1.41
C GLU A 27 0.23 14.88 -1.93
N GLU A 28 -0.10 15.95 -2.65
CA GLU A 28 0.87 16.94 -3.15
C GLU A 28 1.62 17.61 -2.00
N ARG A 29 0.92 17.97 -0.92
CA ARG A 29 1.54 18.64 0.22
C ARG A 29 2.56 17.76 0.94
N LEU A 30 2.29 16.45 1.01
CA LEU A 30 3.19 15.44 1.58
C LEU A 30 4.43 15.25 0.70
N LYS A 31 4.27 15.24 -0.62
CA LYS A 31 5.37 15.17 -1.59
C LYS A 31 6.28 16.40 -1.54
N GLU A 32 5.72 17.61 -1.38
CA GLU A 32 6.50 18.87 -1.37
C GLU A 32 7.41 19.05 -0.14
N LYS A 33 6.94 18.66 1.05
CA LYS A 33 7.74 18.77 2.28
C LYS A 33 7.62 17.50 3.13
N PRO A 34 8.35 16.44 2.76
CA PRO A 34 8.44 15.24 3.58
C PRO A 34 8.88 15.58 5.00
N GLY A 35 8.19 15.03 6.02
CA GLY A 35 8.52 15.23 7.43
C GLY A 35 8.07 16.56 8.06
N ALA A 36 7.48 17.49 7.30
CA ALA A 36 6.90 18.70 7.87
C ALA A 36 5.48 18.44 8.40
N THR A 37 5.12 19.05 9.53
CA THR A 37 3.74 19.02 10.02
C THR A 37 2.79 19.57 8.96
N VAL A 38 1.92 18.71 8.42
CA VAL A 38 0.90 19.14 7.46
C VAL A 38 -0.14 20.00 8.18
N GLY A 39 -0.25 21.27 7.80
CA GLY A 39 -1.32 22.15 8.26
C GLY A 39 -2.59 21.90 7.47
N LEU A 40 -3.68 21.50 8.15
CA LEU A 40 -4.97 21.22 7.51
C LEU A 40 -5.55 22.43 6.77
N GLU A 41 -5.19 23.64 7.22
CA GLU A 41 -5.58 24.90 6.60
C GLU A 41 -4.97 25.11 5.21
N ASP A 42 -3.71 24.69 5.01
CA ASP A 42 -3.05 24.75 3.70
C ASP A 42 -3.71 23.77 2.73
N VAL A 43 -3.99 22.55 3.19
CA VAL A 43 -4.70 21.53 2.41
C VAL A 43 -6.09 22.02 2.00
N ALA A 44 -6.87 22.55 2.94
CA ALA A 44 -8.21 23.07 2.68
C ALA A 44 -8.19 24.22 1.65
N ARG A 45 -7.26 25.17 1.82
CA ARG A 45 -7.06 26.29 0.90
C ARG A 45 -6.73 25.82 -0.52
N ARG A 46 -5.82 24.85 -0.67
CA ARG A 46 -5.46 24.28 -1.99
C ARG A 46 -6.64 23.58 -2.65
N ALA A 47 -7.43 22.86 -1.87
CA ALA A 47 -8.64 22.18 -2.32
C ALA A 47 -9.84 23.13 -2.53
N GLY A 48 -9.69 24.45 -2.32
CA GLY A 48 -10.77 25.43 -2.49
C GLY A 48 -11.91 25.31 -1.47
N VAL A 49 -11.66 24.71 -0.30
CA VAL A 49 -12.68 24.51 0.74
C VAL A 49 -12.29 25.10 2.09
N SER A 50 -13.26 25.20 2.99
CA SER A 50 -13.00 25.59 4.37
C SER A 50 -12.45 24.42 5.19
N ARG A 51 -11.69 24.73 6.25
CA ARG A 51 -11.25 23.71 7.23
C ARG A 51 -12.43 22.96 7.85
N SER A 52 -13.56 23.64 8.09
CA SER A 52 -14.79 23.03 8.60
C SER A 52 -15.36 21.99 7.63
N THR A 53 -15.26 22.25 6.32
CA THR A 53 -15.66 21.30 5.27
C THR A 53 -14.80 20.03 5.31
N VAL A 54 -13.49 20.17 5.54
CA VAL A 54 -12.60 19.00 5.67
C VAL A 54 -13.01 18.14 6.87
N TYR A 55 -13.25 18.73 8.04
CA TYR A 55 -13.74 17.95 9.18
C TYR A 55 -15.14 17.36 8.95
N LEU A 56 -16.01 18.06 8.23
CA LEU A 56 -17.33 17.53 7.89
C LEU A 56 -17.25 16.28 7.00
N VAL A 57 -16.29 16.24 6.06
CA VAL A 57 -16.12 15.15 5.10
C VAL A 57 -15.35 13.97 5.69
N PHE A 58 -14.30 14.24 6.47
CA PHE A 58 -13.35 13.21 6.94
C PHE A 58 -13.46 12.92 8.44
N GLY A 59 -14.27 13.66 9.19
CA GLY A 59 -14.51 13.52 10.63
C GLY A 59 -13.36 14.03 11.50
N SER A 60 -12.12 13.67 11.17
CA SER A 60 -10.93 14.04 11.93
C SER A 60 -9.70 14.17 11.03
N ARG A 61 -8.58 14.62 11.61
CA ARG A 61 -7.28 14.60 10.92
C ARG A 61 -6.89 13.15 10.59
N ALA A 62 -7.01 12.25 11.57
CA ALA A 62 -6.73 10.83 11.38
C ALA A 62 -7.59 10.24 10.26
N GLY A 63 -8.89 10.56 10.21
CA GLY A 63 -9.81 10.11 9.15
C GLY A 63 -9.47 10.65 7.76
N LEU A 64 -8.82 11.81 7.66
CA LEU A 64 -8.29 12.32 6.40
C LEU A 64 -7.06 11.52 5.93
N PHE A 65 -6.13 11.21 6.83
CA PHE A 65 -4.95 10.40 6.50
C PHE A 65 -5.33 8.95 6.19
N ASP A 66 -6.30 8.40 6.92
CA ASP A 66 -6.92 7.09 6.67
C ASP A 66 -7.50 7.03 5.26
N ALA A 67 -8.32 8.02 4.89
CA ALA A 67 -8.91 8.13 3.56
C ALA A 67 -7.86 8.28 2.45
N LEU A 68 -6.73 8.94 2.72
CA LEU A 68 -5.63 9.06 1.76
C LEU A 68 -4.93 7.72 1.57
N ALA A 69 -4.60 7.01 2.64
CA ALA A 69 -3.97 5.70 2.57
C ALA A 69 -4.82 4.71 1.77
N ASP A 70 -6.13 4.68 2.04
CA ASP A 70 -7.09 3.85 1.30
C ASP A 70 -7.17 4.24 -0.20
N ASP A 71 -7.23 5.53 -0.52
CA ASP A 71 -7.26 6.02 -1.92
C ASP A 71 -5.99 5.64 -2.69
N LEU A 72 -4.83 5.83 -2.06
CA LEU A 72 -3.54 5.48 -2.66
C LEU A 72 -3.47 4.00 -2.98
N TRP A 73 -3.87 3.13 -2.06
CA TRP A 73 -3.86 1.69 -2.32
C TRP A 73 -4.79 1.28 -3.44
N GLN A 74 -6.01 1.82 -3.47
CA GLN A 74 -6.95 1.52 -4.55
C GLN A 74 -6.40 1.92 -5.92
N ARG A 75 -5.64 3.02 -6.00
CA ARG A 75 -5.04 3.54 -7.25
C ARG A 75 -3.76 2.82 -7.67
N SER A 76 -3.07 2.15 -6.76
CA SER A 76 -1.67 1.73 -6.92
C SER A 76 -1.39 0.48 -7.76
N GLY A 77 -2.41 -0.21 -8.28
CA GLY A 77 -2.21 -1.41 -9.10
C GLY A 77 -2.57 -2.73 -8.42
N LEU A 78 -3.51 -2.71 -7.47
CA LEU A 78 -4.15 -3.92 -6.90
C LEU A 78 -4.57 -4.98 -7.95
N PRO A 79 -5.01 -4.64 -9.18
CA PRO A 79 -5.31 -5.65 -10.20
C PRO A 79 -4.13 -6.58 -10.51
N HIS A 80 -2.92 -6.04 -10.67
CA HIS A 80 -1.73 -6.86 -10.95
C HIS A 80 -1.32 -7.75 -9.78
N LEU A 81 -1.51 -7.26 -8.54
CA LEU A 81 -1.29 -8.08 -7.36
C LEU A 81 -2.31 -9.23 -7.30
N THR A 82 -3.58 -8.94 -7.62
CA THR A 82 -4.65 -9.94 -7.65
C THR A 82 -4.41 -10.98 -8.75
N GLU A 83 -3.98 -10.56 -9.94
CA GLU A 83 -3.59 -11.46 -11.04
C GLU A 83 -2.44 -12.39 -10.62
N ALA A 84 -1.42 -11.86 -9.95
CA ALA A 84 -0.31 -12.66 -9.44
C ALA A 84 -0.75 -13.68 -8.37
N VAL A 85 -1.59 -13.25 -7.42
CA VAL A 85 -2.14 -14.13 -6.36
C VAL A 85 -2.97 -15.26 -6.94
N ALA A 86 -3.71 -15.01 -8.02
CA ALA A 86 -4.55 -15.99 -8.69
C ALA A 86 -3.75 -17.01 -9.53
N HIS A 87 -2.44 -16.86 -9.66
CA HIS A 87 -1.64 -17.75 -10.50
C HIS A 87 -1.64 -19.19 -9.93
N PRO A 88 -1.87 -20.23 -10.77
CA PRO A 88 -1.95 -21.61 -10.29
C PRO A 88 -0.63 -22.13 -9.71
N ASP A 89 0.51 -21.74 -10.32
CA ASP A 89 1.87 -22.03 -9.84
C ASP A 89 2.27 -21.06 -8.72
N ALA A 90 2.71 -21.60 -7.58
CA ALA A 90 3.06 -20.81 -6.39
C ALA A 90 4.36 -20.00 -6.53
N ARG A 91 5.31 -20.45 -7.36
CA ARG A 91 6.53 -19.68 -7.67
C ARG A 91 6.22 -18.49 -8.56
N GLU A 92 5.33 -18.66 -9.52
CA GLU A 92 4.85 -17.55 -10.34
C GLU A 92 4.02 -16.55 -9.51
N HIS A 93 3.20 -17.03 -8.57
CA HIS A 93 2.59 -16.16 -7.57
C HIS A 93 3.65 -15.39 -6.77
N LEU A 94 4.67 -16.07 -6.20
CA LEU A 94 5.76 -15.42 -5.47
C LEU A 94 6.43 -14.30 -6.30
N ARG A 95 6.84 -14.61 -7.53
CA ARG A 95 7.51 -13.67 -8.45
C ARG A 95 6.60 -12.50 -8.79
N GLY A 96 5.36 -12.79 -9.21
CA GLY A 96 4.39 -11.79 -9.61
C GLY A 96 3.98 -10.88 -8.45
N GLY A 97 3.77 -11.45 -7.27
CA GLY A 97 3.35 -10.75 -6.07
C GLY A 97 4.41 -9.76 -5.58
N LEU A 98 5.68 -10.19 -5.51
CA LEU A 98 6.79 -9.29 -5.13
C LEU A 98 7.01 -8.17 -6.15
N ARG A 99 6.88 -8.46 -7.45
CA ARG A 99 6.95 -7.42 -8.50
C ARG A 99 5.80 -6.43 -8.41
N ALA A 100 4.56 -6.92 -8.25
CA ALA A 100 3.39 -6.08 -8.11
C ALA A 100 3.46 -5.21 -6.84
N GLY A 101 3.82 -5.80 -5.70
CA GLY A 101 4.03 -5.08 -4.43
C GLY A 101 5.12 -4.01 -4.54
N THR A 102 6.23 -4.31 -5.21
CA THR A 102 7.31 -3.34 -5.45
C THR A 102 6.84 -2.16 -6.29
N ARG A 103 6.05 -2.39 -7.34
CA ARG A 103 5.48 -1.30 -8.18
C ARG A 103 4.49 -0.45 -7.40
N ILE A 104 3.66 -1.10 -6.59
CA ILE A 104 2.73 -0.45 -5.67
C ILE A 104 3.49 0.50 -4.74
N TYR A 105 4.55 0.02 -4.06
CA TYR A 105 5.36 0.85 -3.19
C TYR A 105 6.08 1.97 -3.94
N ALA A 106 6.65 1.70 -5.11
CA ALA A 106 7.34 2.71 -5.92
C ALA A 106 6.40 3.84 -6.36
N ALA A 107 5.16 3.51 -6.75
CA ALA A 107 4.17 4.48 -7.22
C ALA A 107 3.75 5.50 -6.14
N MET A 108 3.85 5.12 -4.87
CA MET A 108 3.44 5.98 -3.75
C MET A 108 4.51 6.21 -2.70
N ARG A 109 5.77 5.92 -3.03
CA ARG A 109 6.88 5.82 -2.07
C ARG A 109 6.93 7.00 -1.11
N ASP A 110 6.86 8.22 -1.64
CA ASP A 110 7.02 9.43 -0.82
C ASP A 110 5.89 9.62 0.19
N VAL A 111 4.66 9.24 -0.18
CA VAL A 111 3.51 9.37 0.71
C VAL A 111 3.46 8.18 1.67
N ALA A 112 3.70 6.96 1.17
CA ALA A 112 3.81 5.76 1.99
C ALA A 112 4.86 5.94 3.10
N ALA A 113 6.06 6.43 2.78
CA ALA A 113 7.12 6.67 3.77
C ALA A 113 6.64 7.54 4.94
N VAL A 114 5.86 8.60 4.65
CA VAL A 114 5.31 9.46 5.70
C VAL A 114 4.22 8.74 6.50
N LEU A 115 3.31 8.01 5.84
CA LEU A 115 2.23 7.28 6.51
C LEU A 115 2.76 6.16 7.42
N PHE A 116 3.74 5.38 6.95
CA PHE A 116 4.40 4.34 7.74
C PHE A 116 5.14 4.95 8.94
N ALA A 117 5.88 6.05 8.74
CA ALA A 117 6.56 6.74 9.84
C ALA A 117 5.57 7.31 10.87
N MET A 118 4.46 7.89 10.42
CA MET A 118 3.39 8.37 11.32
C MET A 118 2.77 7.23 12.12
N SER A 119 2.42 6.11 11.46
CA SER A 119 1.84 4.94 12.10
C SER A 119 2.78 4.29 13.12
N ALA A 120 4.10 4.30 12.87
CA ALA A 120 5.09 3.75 13.79
C ALA A 120 5.25 4.59 15.07
N LEU A 121 5.03 5.91 14.98
CA LEU A 121 5.08 6.83 16.13
C LEU A 121 3.76 6.85 16.92
N ASP A 122 2.64 6.87 16.19
CA ASP A 122 1.29 6.90 16.74
C ASP A 122 0.33 6.21 15.74
N PRO A 123 -0.06 4.95 15.99
CA PRO A 123 -0.95 4.21 15.10
C PRO A 123 -2.30 4.91 14.84
N ASP A 124 -2.81 5.69 15.79
CA ASP A 124 -4.08 6.39 15.67
C ASP A 124 -3.97 7.63 14.75
N SER A 125 -2.76 8.10 14.46
CA SER A 125 -2.52 9.30 13.64
C SER A 125 -2.94 9.15 12.17
N VAL A 126 -3.02 7.92 11.67
CA VAL A 126 -3.45 7.55 10.30
C VAL A 126 -4.76 6.77 10.27
N GLY A 127 -5.54 6.81 11.36
CA GLY A 127 -6.85 6.15 11.47
C GLY A 127 -6.82 4.62 11.32
N GLY A 128 -5.66 4.00 11.53
CA GLY A 128 -5.48 2.56 11.43
C GLY A 128 -5.42 2.00 10.01
N ALA A 129 -5.42 2.82 8.94
CA ALA A 129 -5.29 2.34 7.57
C ALA A 129 -4.05 1.46 7.39
N ILE A 130 -2.88 1.92 7.86
CA ILE A 130 -1.63 1.16 7.75
C ILE A 130 -1.72 -0.18 8.50
N LEU A 131 -2.36 -0.22 9.67
CA LEU A 131 -2.58 -1.49 10.38
C LEU A 131 -3.46 -2.46 9.58
N ARG A 132 -4.56 -1.97 8.98
CA ARG A 132 -5.43 -2.80 8.13
C ARG A 132 -4.65 -3.33 6.93
N ILE A 133 -3.87 -2.48 6.30
CA ILE A 133 -3.04 -2.82 5.15
C ILE A 133 -2.06 -3.94 5.49
N GLU A 134 -1.36 -3.78 6.61
CA GLU A 134 -0.37 -4.73 7.09
C GLU A 134 -1.02 -6.06 7.52
N ASP A 135 -2.22 -6.03 8.12
CA ASP A 135 -2.99 -7.23 8.45
C ASP A 135 -3.43 -8.01 7.18
N HIS A 136 -3.92 -7.31 6.16
CA HIS A 136 -4.23 -7.94 4.86
C HIS A 136 -2.99 -8.52 4.19
N ARG A 137 -1.86 -7.80 4.27
CA ARG A 137 -0.57 -8.28 3.75
C ARG A 137 -0.13 -9.54 4.48
N TRP A 138 -0.26 -9.59 5.80
CA TRP A 138 0.05 -10.78 6.60
C TRP A 138 -0.79 -11.98 6.20
N GLY A 139 -2.11 -11.81 6.02
CA GLY A 139 -2.98 -12.84 5.47
C GLY A 139 -2.53 -13.33 4.09
N GLY A 140 -2.06 -12.42 3.23
CA GLY A 140 -1.45 -12.76 1.94
C GLY A 140 -0.14 -13.56 2.06
N MET A 141 0.71 -13.25 3.04
CA MET A 141 1.97 -13.98 3.26
C MET A 141 1.70 -15.40 3.74
N LEU A 142 0.75 -15.57 4.67
CA LEU A 142 0.29 -16.89 5.12
C LEU A 142 -0.26 -17.70 3.95
N HIS A 143 -1.09 -17.09 3.10
CA HIS A 143 -1.64 -17.76 1.93
C HIS A 143 -0.55 -18.23 0.96
N LEU A 144 0.41 -17.36 0.63
CA LEU A 144 1.51 -17.72 -0.27
C LEU A 144 2.42 -18.79 0.34
N ALA A 145 2.77 -18.69 1.62
CA ALA A 145 3.57 -19.69 2.31
C ALA A 145 2.91 -21.07 2.26
N HIS A 146 1.60 -21.13 2.55
CA HIS A 146 0.81 -22.34 2.44
C HIS A 146 0.86 -22.93 1.03
N ARG A 147 0.65 -22.10 0.00
CA ARG A 147 0.71 -22.56 -1.40
C ARG A 147 2.08 -23.11 -1.80
N LEU A 148 3.16 -22.49 -1.33
CA LEU A 148 4.52 -22.96 -1.57
C LEU A 148 4.76 -24.34 -0.91
N ALA A 149 4.23 -24.55 0.30
CA ALA A 149 4.29 -25.82 1.02
C ALA A 149 3.45 -26.90 0.32
N GLU A 150 2.19 -26.61 0.00
CA GLU A 150 1.27 -27.54 -0.68
C GLU A 150 1.80 -28.05 -2.02
N GLN A 151 2.50 -27.19 -2.78
CA GLN A 151 3.11 -27.57 -4.06
C GLN A 151 4.46 -28.26 -3.92
N GLY A 152 4.97 -28.45 -2.69
CA GLY A 152 6.28 -29.06 -2.45
C GLY A 152 7.44 -28.27 -3.03
N VAL A 153 7.29 -26.95 -3.18
CA VAL A 153 8.34 -26.10 -3.76
C VAL A 153 9.27 -25.48 -2.72
N LEU A 154 8.91 -25.52 -1.44
CA LEU A 154 9.79 -25.11 -0.35
C LEU A 154 11.04 -26.00 -0.28
N ARG A 155 12.10 -25.46 0.31
CA ARG A 155 13.28 -26.23 0.69
C ARG A 155 12.97 -27.18 1.84
N ASP A 156 13.69 -28.31 1.90
CA ASP A 156 13.53 -29.32 2.95
C ASP A 156 13.76 -28.79 4.37
N ASP A 157 14.54 -27.71 4.51
CA ASP A 157 14.88 -27.06 5.78
C ASP A 157 14.00 -25.84 6.11
N VAL A 158 12.95 -25.58 5.34
CA VAL A 158 12.05 -24.42 5.52
C VAL A 158 10.63 -24.90 5.82
N THR A 159 10.11 -24.54 6.99
CA THR A 159 8.71 -24.80 7.31
C THR A 159 7.77 -23.77 6.68
N GLU A 160 6.48 -24.07 6.61
CA GLU A 160 5.45 -23.11 6.16
C GLU A 160 5.47 -21.83 7.02
N ALA A 161 5.70 -21.95 8.33
CA ALA A 161 5.79 -20.82 9.24
C ALA A 161 7.04 -19.95 8.95
N ASP A 162 8.20 -20.58 8.75
CA ASP A 162 9.43 -19.87 8.37
C ASP A 162 9.26 -19.12 7.04
N ALA A 163 8.53 -19.73 6.10
CA ALA A 163 8.21 -19.10 4.83
C ALA A 163 7.33 -17.87 4.99
N ALA A 164 6.27 -17.94 5.82
CA ALA A 164 5.40 -16.80 6.08
C ALA A 164 6.17 -15.61 6.71
N ASP A 165 6.98 -15.87 7.73
CA ASP A 165 7.78 -14.85 8.42
C ASP A 165 8.84 -14.24 7.48
N THR A 166 9.47 -15.06 6.66
CA THR A 166 10.46 -14.58 5.67
C THR A 166 9.81 -13.72 4.60
N LEU A 167 8.63 -14.14 4.08
CA LEU A 167 7.86 -13.37 3.11
C LEU A 167 7.40 -12.04 3.71
N TRP A 168 6.98 -12.03 4.99
CA TRP A 168 6.61 -10.82 5.71
C TRP A 168 7.71 -9.77 5.69
N VAL A 169 8.96 -10.18 5.93
CA VAL A 169 10.12 -9.27 5.90
C VAL A 169 10.45 -8.85 4.47
N ILE A 170 10.57 -9.80 3.53
CA ILE A 170 11.00 -9.50 2.15
C ILE A 170 9.99 -8.61 1.42
N ALA A 171 8.69 -8.86 1.60
CA ALA A 171 7.62 -8.10 0.95
C ALA A 171 7.25 -6.81 1.69
N GLY A 172 7.93 -6.45 2.78
CA GLY A 172 7.68 -5.23 3.55
C GLY A 172 8.16 -3.95 2.87
N PHE A 173 7.55 -2.82 3.24
CA PHE A 173 7.93 -1.50 2.72
C PHE A 173 9.39 -1.16 3.01
N GLU A 174 9.90 -1.53 4.17
CA GLU A 174 11.26 -1.27 4.62
C GLU A 174 12.30 -1.97 3.75
N SER A 175 12.04 -3.24 3.38
CA SER A 175 12.91 -4.01 2.47
C SER A 175 12.96 -3.36 1.08
N PHE A 176 11.82 -2.90 0.58
CA PHE A 176 11.74 -2.11 -0.65
C PHE A 176 12.52 -0.80 -0.52
N ASP A 177 12.25 0.01 0.51
CA ASP A 177 12.76 1.38 0.62
C ASP A 177 14.27 1.42 0.92
N ALA A 178 14.78 0.42 1.64
CA ALA A 178 16.21 0.24 1.87
C ALA A 178 17.00 0.10 0.56
N LEU A 179 16.42 -0.52 -0.47
CA LEU A 179 17.04 -0.67 -1.79
C LEU A 179 16.68 0.50 -2.72
N TYR A 180 15.41 0.90 -2.76
CA TYR A 180 14.94 1.95 -3.65
C TYR A 180 15.55 3.31 -3.30
N THR A 181 15.35 3.76 -2.06
CA THR A 181 15.88 5.06 -1.59
C THR A 181 17.28 4.92 -1.02
N GLY A 182 17.50 3.89 -0.20
CA GLY A 182 18.80 3.71 0.49
C GLY A 182 19.96 3.38 -0.46
N ARG A 183 19.67 2.75 -1.62
CA ARG A 183 20.69 2.40 -2.63
C ARG A 183 20.46 3.08 -3.99
N GLY A 184 19.35 3.79 -4.18
CA GLY A 184 19.03 4.49 -5.43
C GLY A 184 18.71 3.55 -6.59
N LEU A 185 18.26 2.33 -6.31
CA LEU A 185 17.97 1.34 -7.36
C LEU A 185 16.61 1.61 -8.01
N PRO A 186 16.46 1.39 -9.33
CA PRO A 186 15.16 1.47 -9.98
C PRO A 186 14.23 0.35 -9.47
N ALA A 187 12.92 0.63 -9.44
CA ALA A 187 11.93 -0.28 -8.86
C ALA A 187 11.98 -1.72 -9.43
N GLU A 188 12.21 -1.88 -10.73
CA GLU A 188 12.33 -3.22 -11.33
C GLU A 188 13.57 -3.96 -10.83
N GLU A 189 14.70 -3.29 -10.61
CA GLU A 189 15.87 -3.93 -10.02
C GLU A 189 15.63 -4.29 -8.55
N VAL A 190 14.94 -3.45 -7.79
CA VAL A 190 14.52 -3.78 -6.42
C VAL A 190 13.67 -5.05 -6.43
N ALA A 191 12.68 -5.13 -7.31
CA ALA A 191 11.83 -6.30 -7.45
C ALA A 191 12.64 -7.55 -7.79
N ASP A 192 13.59 -7.46 -8.73
CA ASP A 192 14.48 -8.57 -9.08
C ASP A 192 15.30 -9.06 -7.87
N ARG A 193 15.81 -8.14 -7.04
CA ARG A 193 16.55 -8.51 -5.82
C ARG A 193 15.67 -9.19 -4.78
N LEU A 194 14.46 -8.67 -4.55
CA LEU A 194 13.52 -9.25 -3.58
C LEU A 194 13.04 -10.63 -4.04
N VAL A 195 12.71 -10.80 -5.32
CA VAL A 195 12.36 -12.09 -5.91
C VAL A 195 13.50 -13.09 -5.76
N LEU A 196 14.71 -12.72 -6.18
CA LEU A 196 15.87 -13.60 -6.08
C LEU A 196 16.16 -14.01 -4.63
N THR A 197 15.99 -13.08 -3.69
CA THR A 197 16.18 -13.33 -2.26
C THR A 197 15.13 -14.32 -1.75
N ALA A 198 13.85 -14.10 -2.06
CA ALA A 198 12.78 -15.00 -1.64
C ALA A 198 12.95 -16.41 -2.23
N GLU A 199 13.26 -16.52 -3.52
CA GLU A 199 13.45 -17.82 -4.16
C GLU A 199 14.63 -18.59 -3.56
N ARG A 200 15.76 -17.93 -3.30
CA ARG A 200 16.94 -18.59 -2.71
C ARG A 200 16.74 -18.99 -1.26
N SER A 201 16.00 -18.18 -0.50
CA SER A 201 15.73 -18.44 0.91
C SER A 201 14.66 -19.49 1.11
N LEU A 202 13.66 -19.57 0.22
CA LEU A 202 12.44 -20.36 0.45
C LEU A 202 12.32 -21.58 -0.45
N CYS A 203 12.70 -21.46 -1.71
CA CYS A 203 12.34 -22.45 -2.72
C CYS A 203 13.49 -23.42 -2.97
N SER A 204 13.15 -24.70 -3.14
CA SER A 204 14.09 -25.71 -3.64
C SER A 204 14.66 -25.28 -5.00
N PRO A 205 15.91 -25.63 -5.34
CA PRO A 205 16.43 -25.41 -6.68
C PRO A 205 15.49 -26.05 -7.70
N THR A 206 15.14 -25.34 -8.77
CA THR A 206 14.51 -25.99 -9.92
C THR A 206 15.59 -26.87 -10.54
N ASP A 207 15.37 -28.19 -10.57
CA ASP A 207 16.30 -29.12 -11.23
C ASP A 207 16.64 -28.59 -12.63
N ARG A 208 17.94 -28.53 -12.93
CA ARG A 208 18.47 -28.13 -14.24
C ARG A 208 18.29 -29.22 -15.27
#